data_AF-G0P5U3-F1
#
_entry.id   AF-G0P5U3-F1
#
_cell.length_a   1.000
_cell.length_b   1.000
_cell.length_c   1.000
_cell.angle_alpha   90.00
_cell.angle_beta   90.00
_cell.angle_gamma   90.00
#
_symmetry.space_group_name_H-M   'P 1'
#
loop_
_entity.id
_entity.type
_entity.pdbx_description
1 polymer ?
#
loop_
_entity_poly.entity_id
_entity_poly.type
_entity_poly.pdbx_seq_one_letter_code
_entity_poly.pdbx_strand_id
1 'polypeptide(L)'
;MTSKYPYVLSTQLLMLSIDVLFNALSVLCYGNNMALLLIFILQDTLLIMLSLVLFVSFTATFVFQLGLIHIVMLQFLPTVIVSIFYTFVSIGYHYASLSSTWDDQSINIFMRAPLLSFFIFHKVISCIFYSYYKRTALQISDPKYNSDSTWLRELFIKHMNEKAAKLEARAAAIN
;
A
#
# COMPACT_ATOMS: atom_id res chain seq x y z
N MET A 1 -1.43 -29.35 4.24
CA MET A 1 -0.64 -28.29 3.59
C MET A 1 -0.81 -27.01 4.38
N THR A 2 0.22 -26.56 5.06
CA THR A 2 0.17 -25.35 5.90
C THR A 2 -0.17 -24.17 5.00
N SER A 3 -1.26 -23.47 5.33
CA SER A 3 -1.73 -22.32 4.58
C SER A 3 -0.64 -21.23 4.56
N LYS A 4 -0.18 -20.80 3.38
CA LYS A 4 0.87 -19.76 3.24
C LYS A 4 0.34 -18.35 3.58
N TYR A 5 -0.97 -18.17 3.56
CA TYR A 5 -1.67 -16.89 3.74
C TYR A 5 -1.47 -16.24 5.13
N PRO A 6 -1.58 -16.95 6.28
CA PRO A 6 -1.33 -16.35 7.58
C PRO A 6 0.10 -15.81 7.74
N TYR A 7 1.09 -16.42 7.09
CA TYR A 7 2.47 -15.95 7.14
C TYR A 7 2.64 -14.63 6.40
N VAL A 8 2.12 -14.51 5.17
CA VAL A 8 2.19 -13.27 4.39
C VAL A 8 1.46 -12.13 5.12
N LEU A 9 0.25 -12.40 5.63
CA LEU A 9 -0.51 -11.43 6.40
C LEU A 9 0.24 -10.98 7.66
N SER A 10 0.81 -11.93 8.41
CA SER A 10 1.57 -11.63 9.62
C SER A 10 2.79 -10.77 9.31
N THR A 11 3.52 -11.07 8.24
CA THR A 11 4.65 -10.25 7.78
C THR A 11 4.21 -8.85 7.40
N GLN A 12 3.12 -8.71 6.63
CA GLN A 12 2.59 -7.39 6.23
C GLN A 12 2.14 -6.56 7.44
N LEU A 13 1.47 -7.17 8.42
CA LEU A 13 1.05 -6.49 9.65
C LEU A 13 2.25 -6.08 10.51
N LEU A 14 3.25 -6.95 10.64
CA LEU A 14 4.48 -6.64 11.38
C LEU A 14 5.24 -5.48 10.75
N MET A 15 5.40 -5.48 9.42
CA MET A 15 6.01 -4.35 8.71
C MET A 15 5.22 -3.06 8.92
N LEU A 16 3.89 -3.10 8.84
CA LEU A 16 3.03 -1.93 9.09
C LEU A 16 3.20 -1.39 10.52
N SER A 17 3.29 -2.28 11.51
CA SER A 17 3.52 -1.90 12.91
C SER A 17 4.89 -1.25 13.12
N ILE A 18 5.93 -1.75 12.44
CA ILE A 18 7.27 -1.14 12.50
C ILE A 18 7.25 0.25 11.86
N ASP A 19 6.53 0.46 10.75
CA ASP A 19 6.41 1.79 10.13
C ASP A 19 5.74 2.79 11.08
N VAL A 20 4.64 2.40 11.73
CA VAL A 20 3.98 3.22 12.76
C VAL A 20 4.94 3.55 13.90
N LEU A 21 5.75 2.58 14.33
CA LEU A 21 6.74 2.78 15.38
C LEU A 21 7.82 3.80 14.96
N PHE A 22 8.37 3.70 13.76
CA PHE A 22 9.34 4.68 13.24
C PHE A 22 8.71 6.07 13.04
N ASN A 23 7.47 6.12 12.57
CA ASN A 23 6.71 7.35 12.42
C ASN A 23 6.50 8.07 13.77
N ALA A 24 6.35 7.33 14.87
CA ALA A 24 6.28 7.88 16.23
C ALA A 24 7.68 8.20 16.80
N LEU A 25 8.65 7.31 16.62
CA LEU A 25 10.01 7.45 17.13
C LEU A 25 10.73 8.66 16.53
N SER A 26 10.46 8.99 15.26
CA SER A 26 10.99 10.20 14.62
C SER A 26 10.56 11.49 15.32
N VAL A 27 9.44 11.51 16.03
CA VAL A 27 9.03 12.66 16.85
C VAL A 27 9.83 12.71 18.16
N LEU A 28 10.14 11.55 18.74
CA LEU A 28 10.91 11.45 19.99
C LEU A 28 12.40 11.74 19.79
N CYS A 29 12.97 11.31 18.67
CA CYS A 29 14.37 11.54 18.31
C CYS A 29 14.60 12.92 17.67
N TYR A 30 13.63 13.82 17.78
CA TYR A 30 13.72 15.17 17.25
C TYR A 30 14.93 15.92 17.82
N GLY A 31 15.68 16.60 16.95
CA GLY A 31 16.92 17.31 17.29
C GLY A 31 18.20 16.50 17.14
N ASN A 32 18.12 15.17 16.99
CA ASN A 32 19.27 14.34 16.64
C ASN A 32 19.22 13.95 15.16
N ASN A 33 19.88 14.73 14.30
CA ASN A 33 19.88 14.52 12.85
C ASN A 33 20.39 13.12 12.45
N MET A 34 21.36 12.57 13.17
CA MET A 34 21.91 11.24 12.88
C MET A 34 20.88 10.14 13.17
N ALA A 35 20.19 10.23 14.30
CA ALA A 35 19.11 9.29 14.64
C ALA A 35 17.94 9.41 13.65
N LEU A 36 17.55 10.63 13.29
CA LEU A 36 16.49 10.88 12.30
C LEU A 36 16.85 10.33 10.93
N LEU A 37 18.09 10.53 10.47
CA LEU A 37 18.58 10.00 9.20
C LEU A 37 18.43 8.47 9.16
N LEU A 38 18.85 7.77 10.21
CA LEU A 38 18.73 6.31 10.30
C LEU A 38 17.27 5.85 10.30
N ILE A 39 16.41 6.50 11.10
CA ILE A 39 14.98 6.18 11.17
C ILE A 39 14.33 6.40 9.80
N PHE A 40 14.61 7.51 9.12
CA PHE A 40 14.05 7.82 7.81
C PHE A 40 14.49 6.84 6.73
N ILE A 41 15.77 6.47 6.66
CA ILE A 41 16.26 5.47 5.69
C ILE A 41 15.58 4.10 5.93
N LEU A 42 15.49 3.67 7.20
CA LEU A 42 14.83 2.41 7.55
C LEU A 42 13.34 2.45 7.22
N GLN A 43 12.69 3.58 7.50
CA GLN A 43 11.27 3.78 7.22
C GLN A 43 10.98 3.78 5.72
N ASP A 44 11.74 4.52 4.91
CA ASP A 44 11.54 4.58 3.46
C ASP A 44 11.79 3.21 2.81
N THR A 45 12.81 2.48 3.27
CA THR A 45 13.05 1.09 2.83
C THR A 45 11.87 0.19 3.16
N LEU A 46 11.31 0.33 4.38
CA LEU A 46 10.16 -0.45 4.83
C LEU A 46 8.89 -0.15 4.01
N LEU A 47 8.65 1.12 3.65
CA LEU A 47 7.53 1.51 2.80
C LEU A 47 7.64 0.91 1.40
N ILE A 48 8.84 0.95 0.80
CA ILE A 48 9.09 0.30 -0.49
C ILE A 48 8.83 -1.21 -0.39
N MET A 49 9.30 -1.86 0.68
CA MET A 49 9.08 -3.29 0.90
C MET A 49 7.59 -3.61 1.10
N LEU A 50 6.83 -2.79 1.84
CA LEU A 50 5.37 -2.92 1.97
C LEU A 50 4.68 -2.83 0.60
N SER A 51 5.05 -1.85 -0.23
CA SER A 51 4.51 -1.73 -1.59
C SER A 51 4.84 -2.95 -2.46
N LEU A 52 6.07 -3.47 -2.38
CA LEU A 52 6.50 -4.64 -3.15
C LEU A 52 5.77 -5.91 -2.70
N VAL A 53 5.66 -6.16 -1.39
CA VAL A 53 4.94 -7.33 -0.86
C VAL A 53 3.47 -7.25 -1.21
N LEU A 54 2.86 -6.06 -1.16
CA LEU A 54 1.48 -5.82 -1.61
C LEU A 54 1.32 -6.19 -3.10
N PHE A 55 2.22 -5.72 -3.96
CA PHE A 55 2.19 -6.01 -5.39
C PHE A 55 2.37 -7.50 -5.69
N VAL A 56 3.34 -8.15 -5.06
CA VAL A 56 3.56 -9.60 -5.19
C VAL A 56 2.33 -10.38 -4.73
N SER A 57 1.77 -10.02 -3.56
CA SER A 57 0.58 -10.67 -3.00
C SER A 57 -0.63 -10.53 -3.91
N PHE A 58 -0.78 -9.38 -4.56
CA PHE A 58 -1.79 -9.15 -5.58
C PHE A 58 -1.61 -10.07 -6.80
N THR A 59 -0.40 -10.13 -7.39
CA THR A 59 -0.13 -10.98 -8.56
C THR A 59 -0.25 -12.48 -8.26
N ALA A 60 -0.05 -12.87 -7.00
CA ALA A 60 -0.18 -14.25 -6.54
C ALA A 60 -1.65 -14.71 -6.39
N THR A 61 -2.62 -13.79 -6.41
CA THR A 61 -4.04 -14.17 -6.29
C THR A 61 -4.54 -14.95 -7.52
N PHE A 62 -5.37 -15.96 -7.28
CA PHE A 62 -5.90 -16.82 -8.34
C PHE A 62 -6.83 -16.06 -9.29
N VAL A 63 -7.52 -15.03 -8.78
CA VAL A 63 -8.39 -14.15 -9.59
C VAL A 63 -7.60 -13.39 -10.66
N PHE A 64 -6.37 -12.98 -10.33
CA PHE A 64 -5.46 -12.35 -11.30
C PHE A 64 -4.98 -13.38 -12.34
N GLN A 65 -4.65 -14.59 -11.90
CA GLN A 65 -4.20 -15.69 -12.77
C GLN A 65 -5.27 -16.14 -13.78
N LEU A 66 -6.56 -16.04 -13.43
CA LEU A 66 -7.68 -16.37 -14.32
C LEU A 66 -8.07 -15.25 -15.30
N GLY A 67 -7.38 -14.10 -15.27
CA GLY A 67 -7.67 -12.98 -16.18
C GLY A 67 -8.86 -12.11 -15.79
N LEU A 68 -9.44 -12.28 -14.59
CA LEU A 68 -10.49 -11.41 -14.04
C LEU A 68 -9.91 -10.11 -13.45
N ILE A 69 -8.89 -9.57 -14.11
CA ILE A 69 -8.05 -8.47 -13.63
C ILE A 69 -8.85 -7.21 -13.32
N HIS A 70 -9.95 -6.95 -14.03
CA HIS A 70 -10.77 -5.75 -13.86
C HIS A 70 -11.39 -5.67 -12.46
N ILE A 71 -11.87 -6.78 -11.92
CA ILE A 71 -12.56 -6.82 -10.62
C ILE A 71 -11.56 -6.60 -9.49
N VAL A 72 -10.38 -7.22 -9.64
CA VAL A 72 -9.26 -7.14 -8.70
C VAL A 72 -8.66 -5.73 -8.75
N MET A 73 -8.44 -5.17 -9.94
CA MET A 73 -8.00 -3.78 -10.14
C MET A 73 -8.90 -2.77 -9.43
N LEU A 74 -10.22 -2.84 -9.59
CA LEU A 74 -11.13 -1.87 -8.95
C LEU A 74 -11.02 -1.88 -7.42
N GLN A 75 -10.68 -3.01 -6.82
CA GLN A 75 -10.63 -3.16 -5.37
C GLN A 75 -9.24 -2.84 -4.79
N PHE A 76 -8.16 -3.11 -5.55
CA PHE A 76 -6.79 -3.00 -5.04
C PHE A 76 -5.99 -1.80 -5.59
N LEU A 77 -6.39 -1.24 -6.74
CA LEU A 77 -5.77 -0.04 -7.32
C LEU A 77 -5.78 1.16 -6.35
N PRO A 78 -6.85 1.44 -5.58
CA PRO A 78 -6.83 2.54 -4.60
C PRO A 78 -5.69 2.39 -3.58
N THR A 79 -5.46 1.18 -3.07
CA THR A 79 -4.39 0.93 -2.09
C THR A 79 -3.01 1.05 -2.69
N VAL A 80 -2.81 0.61 -3.93
CA VAL A 80 -1.53 0.79 -4.65
C VAL A 80 -1.25 2.27 -4.86
N ILE A 81 -2.23 3.05 -5.31
CA ILE A 81 -2.09 4.50 -5.51
C ILE A 81 -1.76 5.18 -4.19
N VAL A 82 -2.49 4.88 -3.12
CA VAL A 82 -2.24 5.45 -1.78
C VAL A 82 -0.85 5.06 -1.26
N SER A 83 -0.40 3.82 -1.51
CA SER A 83 0.93 3.36 -1.08
C SER A 83 2.06 4.10 -1.81
N ILE A 84 1.94 4.27 -3.12
CA ILE A 84 2.91 5.02 -3.93
C ILE A 84 2.93 6.48 -3.47
N PHE A 85 1.74 7.08 -3.33
CA PHE A 85 1.60 8.47 -2.92
C PHE A 85 2.20 8.73 -1.53
N TYR A 86 1.89 7.88 -0.55
CA TYR A 86 2.46 7.99 0.79
C TYR A 86 3.98 7.84 0.80
N THR A 87 4.53 6.91 0.00
CA THR A 87 5.99 6.74 -0.11
C THR A 87 6.67 8.02 -0.59
N PHE A 88 6.15 8.67 -1.64
CA PHE A 88 6.70 9.94 -2.13
C PHE A 88 6.56 11.07 -1.12
N VAL A 89 5.40 11.17 -0.47
CA VAL A 89 5.16 12.18 0.58
C VAL A 89 6.09 11.97 1.77
N SER A 90 6.37 10.71 2.14
CA SER A 90 7.29 10.36 3.22
C SER A 90 8.72 10.75 2.90
N ILE A 91 9.25 10.33 1.75
CA ILE A 91 10.60 10.69 1.29
C ILE A 91 10.74 12.22 1.21
N GLY A 92 9.73 12.90 0.64
CA GLY A 92 9.72 14.36 0.55
C GLY A 92 9.77 15.04 1.91
N TYR A 93 8.99 14.55 2.88
CA TYR A 93 9.00 15.06 4.26
C TYR A 93 10.33 14.78 4.95
N HIS A 94 10.88 13.57 4.83
CA HIS A 94 12.17 13.21 5.40
C HIS A 94 13.29 14.12 4.88
N TYR A 95 13.35 14.33 3.57
CA TYR A 95 14.29 15.24 2.94
C TYR A 95 14.13 16.68 3.46
N ALA A 96 12.91 17.22 3.45
CA ALA A 96 12.64 18.59 3.88
C ALA A 96 12.95 18.80 5.37
N SER A 97 12.62 17.81 6.21
CA SER A 97 12.91 17.81 7.64
C SER A 97 14.41 17.85 7.89
N LEU A 98 15.16 16.90 7.32
CA LEU A 98 16.60 16.79 7.54
C LEU A 98 17.38 17.96 6.95
N SER A 99 17.03 18.40 5.74
CA SER A 99 17.68 19.55 5.08
C SER A 99 17.51 20.84 5.86
N SER A 100 16.43 20.98 6.66
CA SER A 100 16.17 22.20 7.42
C SER A 100 16.96 22.30 8.72
N THR A 101 17.38 21.17 9.29
CA THR A 101 18.09 21.08 10.58
C THR A 101 19.55 20.64 10.43
N TRP A 102 20.01 20.32 9.22
CA TRP A 102 21.34 19.75 8.97
C TRP A 102 22.46 20.67 9.43
N ASP A 103 22.41 21.94 9.02
CA ASP A 103 23.46 22.92 9.31
C ASP A 103 23.31 23.57 10.70
N ASP A 104 22.07 23.74 11.16
CA ASP A 104 21.76 24.35 12.46
C ASP A 104 20.67 23.57 13.18
N GLN A 105 21.08 22.83 14.22
CA GLN A 105 20.21 22.00 15.06
C GLN A 105 19.40 22.80 16.08
N SER A 106 19.67 24.10 16.26
CA SER A 106 18.88 24.97 17.13
C SER A 106 17.54 25.38 16.48
N ILE A 107 17.42 25.19 15.17
CA ILE A 107 16.22 25.51 14.40
C ILE A 107 15.11 24.53 14.77
N ASN A 108 14.03 25.08 15.32
CA ASN A 108 12.85 24.30 15.68
C ASN A 108 11.86 24.24 14.49
N ILE A 109 11.54 23.03 14.00
CA ILE A 109 10.58 22.80 12.91
C ILE A 109 9.19 23.39 13.21
N PHE A 110 8.80 23.45 14.49
CA PHE A 110 7.53 24.01 14.93
C PHE A 110 7.46 25.53 14.70
N MET A 111 8.61 26.20 14.57
CA MET A 111 8.70 27.63 14.30
C MET A 111 8.62 27.95 12.79
N ARG A 112 8.82 26.96 11.91
CA ARG A 112 8.78 27.14 10.45
C ARG A 112 7.45 26.63 9.89
N ALA A 113 6.49 27.54 9.73
CA ALA A 113 5.14 27.26 9.23
C ALA A 113 5.04 26.26 8.05
N PRO A 114 5.82 26.38 6.94
CA PRO A 114 5.70 25.45 5.83
C PRO A 114 6.11 24.02 6.17
N LEU A 115 7.09 23.83 7.06
CA LEU A 115 7.56 22.51 7.46
C LEU A 115 6.58 21.85 8.45
N LEU A 116 5.99 22.64 9.35
CA LEU A 116 4.91 22.18 10.21
C LEU A 116 3.68 21.76 9.42
N SER A 117 3.29 22.54 8.40
CA SER A 117 2.19 22.17 7.49
C SER A 117 2.49 20.85 6.78
N PHE A 118 3.73 20.66 6.31
CA PHE A 118 4.12 19.42 5.65
C PHE A 118 4.13 18.22 6.61
N PHE A 119 4.59 18.41 7.85
CA PHE A 119 4.50 17.40 8.90
C PHE A 119 3.06 16.96 9.16
N ILE A 120 2.14 17.90 9.35
CA ILE A 120 0.71 17.59 9.58
C ILE A 120 0.14 16.84 8.37
N PHE A 121 0.44 17.31 7.16
CA PHE A 121 0.01 16.66 5.92
C PHE A 121 0.52 15.22 5.83
N HIS A 122 1.80 14.99 6.14
CA HIS A 122 2.41 13.65 6.21
C HIS A 122 1.68 12.74 7.20
N LYS A 123 1.39 13.23 8.42
CA LYS A 123 0.67 12.43 9.44
C LYS A 123 -0.75 12.08 9.02
N VAL A 124 -1.47 13.00 8.37
CA VAL A 124 -2.82 12.73 7.87
C VAL A 124 -2.79 11.65 6.79
N ILE A 125 -1.85 11.75 5.84
CA ILE A 125 -1.70 10.74 4.77
C ILE A 125 -1.28 9.39 5.33
N SER A 126 -0.41 9.38 6.34
CA SER A 126 0.01 8.18 7.06
C SER A 126 -1.19 7.41 7.64
N CYS A 127 -2.13 8.10 8.31
CA CYS A 127 -3.37 7.49 8.80
C CYS A 127 -4.24 6.88 7.69
N ILE A 128 -4.35 7.58 6.55
CA ILE A 128 -5.11 7.09 5.39
C ILE A 128 -4.43 5.83 4.84
N PHE A 129 -3.11 5.88 4.64
CA PHE A 129 -2.32 4.74 4.16
C PHE A 129 -2.49 3.51 5.04
N TYR A 130 -2.35 3.64 6.37
CA TYR A 130 -2.50 2.51 7.29
C TYR A 130 -3.88 1.86 7.22
N SER A 131 -4.92 2.68 7.07
CA SER A 131 -6.31 2.20 6.97
C SER A 131 -6.55 1.39 5.69
N TYR A 132 -6.10 1.92 4.54
CA TYR A 132 -6.22 1.25 3.26
C TYR A 132 -5.36 -0.01 3.18
N TYR A 133 -4.10 0.08 3.61
CA TYR A 133 -3.16 -1.03 3.56
C TYR A 133 -3.62 -2.22 4.41
N LYS A 134 -4.02 -1.97 5.67
CA LYS A 134 -4.55 -3.00 6.56
C LYS A 134 -5.78 -3.70 5.96
N ARG A 135 -6.73 -2.92 5.44
CA ARG A 135 -7.95 -3.46 4.82
C ARG A 135 -7.61 -4.37 3.64
N THR A 136 -6.71 -3.93 2.78
CA THR A 136 -6.30 -4.71 1.61
C THR A 136 -5.51 -5.96 1.98
N ALA A 137 -4.58 -5.88 2.93
CA ALA A 137 -3.81 -7.05 3.40
C ALA A 137 -4.74 -8.16 3.92
N LEU A 138 -5.77 -7.78 4.69
CA LEU A 138 -6.81 -8.71 5.16
C LEU A 138 -7.64 -9.29 4.01
N GLN A 139 -8.03 -8.47 3.04
CA GLN A 139 -8.82 -8.91 1.89
C GLN A 139 -8.06 -9.87 0.98
N ILE A 140 -6.77 -9.61 0.70
CA ILE A 140 -5.94 -10.49 -0.14
C ILE A 140 -5.68 -11.82 0.55
N SER A 141 -5.63 -11.84 1.88
CA SER A 141 -5.40 -13.05 2.66
C SER A 141 -6.65 -13.91 2.85
N ASP A 142 -7.82 -13.41 2.46
CA ASP A 142 -9.08 -14.16 2.51
C ASP A 142 -9.01 -15.36 1.53
N PRO A 143 -9.32 -16.59 1.98
CA PRO A 143 -9.38 -17.77 1.12
C PRO A 143 -10.22 -17.57 -0.15
N LYS A 144 -11.24 -16.71 -0.10
CA LYS A 144 -12.13 -16.39 -1.23
C LYS A 144 -11.39 -16.04 -2.53
N TYR A 145 -10.24 -15.34 -2.44
CA TYR A 145 -9.46 -14.89 -3.60
C TYR A 145 -8.35 -15.87 -4.03
N ASN A 146 -8.06 -16.88 -3.21
CA ASN A 146 -6.90 -17.75 -3.38
C ASN A 146 -7.23 -19.24 -3.50
N SER A 147 -8.47 -19.64 -3.23
CA SER A 147 -8.96 -20.99 -3.50
C SER A 147 -10.01 -20.97 -4.61
N ASP A 148 -10.20 -22.13 -5.24
CA ASP A 148 -11.27 -22.40 -6.19
C ASP A 148 -12.63 -22.40 -5.47
N SER A 149 -13.09 -21.21 -5.10
CA SER A 149 -14.32 -21.00 -4.36
C SER A 149 -15.53 -21.00 -5.29
N THR A 150 -16.69 -21.39 -4.75
CA THR A 150 -17.96 -21.36 -5.50
C THR A 150 -18.26 -19.98 -6.07
N TRP A 151 -17.99 -18.92 -5.30
CA TRP A 151 -18.11 -17.54 -5.75
C TRP A 151 -17.25 -17.23 -7.00
N LEU A 152 -16.01 -17.72 -7.03
CA LEU A 152 -15.10 -17.50 -8.15
C LEU A 152 -15.57 -18.23 -9.41
N ARG A 153 -16.10 -19.45 -9.25
CA ARG A 153 -16.69 -20.23 -10.35
C ARG A 153 -17.89 -19.54 -10.97
N GLU A 154 -18.80 -19.02 -10.14
CA GLU A 154 -19.95 -18.24 -10.60
C GLU A 154 -19.52 -16.97 -11.36
N LEU A 155 -18.51 -16.28 -10.84
CA LEU A 155 -17.97 -15.07 -11.46
C LEU A 155 -17.32 -15.35 -12.81
N PHE A 156 -16.57 -16.44 -12.92
CA PHE A 156 -15.96 -16.89 -14.16
C PHE A 156 -17.02 -17.27 -15.21
N ILE A 157 -18.06 -18.03 -14.81
CA ILE A 157 -19.18 -18.40 -15.69
C ILE A 157 -19.90 -17.14 -16.20
N LYS A 158 -20.19 -16.18 -15.31
CA LYS A 158 -20.81 -14.91 -15.70
C LYS A 158 -19.96 -14.14 -16.72
N HIS A 159 -18.64 -14.05 -16.49
CA HIS A 159 -17.72 -13.38 -17.40
C HIS A 159 -17.66 -14.04 -18.79
N MET A 160 -17.64 -15.38 -18.83
CA MET A 160 -17.66 -16.15 -20.08
C MET A 160 -18.97 -15.93 -20.86
N ASN A 161 -20.12 -15.93 -20.17
CA ASN A 161 -21.42 -15.69 -20.78
C ASN A 161 -21.52 -14.28 -21.37
N GLU A 162 -21.06 -13.24 -20.65
CA GLU A 162 -21.03 -11.87 -21.17
C GLU A 162 -20.13 -11.73 -22.40
N LYS A 163 -18.98 -12.43 -22.41
CA LYS A 163 -18.06 -12.41 -23.55
C LYS A 163 -18.67 -13.13 -24.76
N ALA A 164 -19.36 -14.25 -24.55
CA ALA A 164 -20.08 -14.97 -25.60
C ALA A 164 -21.19 -14.11 -26.22
N ALA A 165 -22.04 -13.48 -25.39
CA ALA A 165 -23.11 -12.60 -25.85
C ALA A 165 -22.59 -11.41 -26.68
N LYS A 166 -21.45 -10.80 -26.27
CA LYS A 166 -20.80 -9.73 -27.05
C LYS A 166 -20.27 -10.22 -28.39
N LEU A 167 -19.81 -11.47 -28.48
CA LEU A 167 -19.34 -12.08 -29.73
C LEU A 167 -20.50 -12.35 -30.68
N GLU A 168 -21.61 -12.90 -30.16
CA GLU A 168 -22.85 -13.12 -30.93
C GLU A 168 -23.42 -11.80 -31.46
N ALA A 169 -23.48 -10.75 -30.63
CA ALA A 169 -23.96 -9.43 -31.05
C ALA A 169 -23.06 -8.81 -32.14
N ARG A 170 -21.74 -9.02 -32.07
CA ARG A 170 -20.80 -8.59 -33.11
C ARG A 170 -20.96 -9.38 -34.41
N ALA A 171 -21.15 -10.69 -34.33
CA ALA A 171 -21.41 -11.53 -35.49
C ALA A 171 -22.72 -11.17 -36.19
N ALA A 172 -23.77 -10.86 -35.42
CA ALA A 172 -25.06 -10.41 -35.94
C ALA A 172 -25.01 -9.01 -36.58
N ALA A 173 -24.04 -8.16 -36.20
CA ALA A 173 -23.86 -6.84 -36.80
C ALA A 173 -23.04 -6.85 -38.11
N ILE A 174 -22.42 -7.98 -38.45
CA ILE A 174 -21.60 -8.16 -39.66
C ILE A 174 -22.38 -8.87 -40.78
N ASN A 175 -23.47 -9.56 -40.44
CA ASN A 175 -24.44 -10.14 -41.39
C ASN A 175 -25.57 -9.16 -41.68
#